data_AF-B6XBF1-F1
#
_entry.id   AF-B6XBF1-F1
#
_cell.length_a   1.000
_cell.length_b   1.000
_cell.length_c   1.000
_cell.angle_alpha   90.00
_cell.angle_beta   90.00
_cell.angle_gamma   90.00
#
_symmetry.space_group_name_H-M   'P 1'
#
loop_
_entity.id
_entity.type
_entity.pdbx_description
1 polymer ?
#
loop_
_entity_poly.entity_id
_entity_poly.type
_entity_poly.pdbx_seq_one_letter_code
_entity_poly.pdbx_strand_id
1 'polypeptide(L)'
;MYVANSDTPTANDESLSPTVSALNANHFPTPSQEELISVLVTAYSTSQNIEERESICCKLKELRDELIQQRENIFEFVHEGTDDVFGILREGKTANDRDEYIRKLMTFHAIGEKIKQVREGGDYKNVELTSF
;
A
#
# COMPACT_ATOMS: atom_id res chain seq x y z
N MET A 1 19.96 26.71 42.77
CA MET A 1 20.22 26.62 41.33
C MET A 1 19.28 25.56 40.78
N TYR A 2 18.37 25.92 39.88
CA TYR A 2 17.37 25.03 39.30
C TYR A 2 17.79 24.69 37.85
N VAL A 3 17.79 23.37 37.54
CA VAL A 3 17.53 22.64 36.27
C VAL A 3 18.29 23.07 34.99
N ALA A 4 18.63 22.17 34.05
CA ALA A 4 17.83 21.07 33.54
C ALA A 4 18.68 19.89 33.03
N ASN A 5 18.22 18.68 33.34
CA ASN A 5 18.43 17.52 32.47
C ASN A 5 17.63 17.78 31.20
N SER A 6 18.31 17.96 30.07
CA SER A 6 17.69 17.86 28.75
C SER A 6 18.14 16.56 28.11
N ASP A 7 17.52 15.46 28.51
CA ASP A 7 17.43 14.27 27.66
C ASP A 7 16.49 14.62 26.51
N THR A 8 17.00 15.42 25.56
CA THR A 8 16.35 15.60 24.26
C THR A 8 16.42 14.27 23.53
N PRO A 9 15.28 13.67 23.12
CA PRO A 9 15.29 12.49 22.27
C PRO A 9 15.98 12.85 20.95
N THR A 10 17.18 12.33 20.75
CA THR A 10 17.94 12.44 19.51
C THR A 10 17.29 11.60 18.43
N ALA A 11 16.97 12.24 17.30
CA ALA A 11 16.67 11.66 15.98
C ALA A 11 15.70 10.48 15.96
N ASN A 12 14.47 10.75 15.51
CA ASN A 12 13.48 9.78 15.08
C ASN A 12 14.14 8.55 14.45
N ASP A 13 14.05 7.42 15.13
CA ASP A 13 14.42 6.13 14.56
C ASP A 13 13.37 5.79 13.50
N GLU A 14 13.61 6.22 12.25
CA GLU A 14 12.72 5.98 11.10
C GLU A 14 12.41 4.48 10.90
N SER A 15 13.24 3.60 11.48
CA SER A 15 13.08 2.15 11.44
C SER A 15 11.85 1.63 12.22
N LEU A 16 11.34 2.43 13.16
CA LEU A 16 10.16 2.10 13.96
C LEU A 16 8.93 2.96 13.60
N SER A 17 9.07 3.89 12.66
CA SER A 17 7.95 4.72 12.23
C SER A 17 6.87 3.86 11.56
N PRO A 18 5.60 3.95 11.99
CA PRO A 18 4.49 3.24 11.36
C PRO A 18 4.06 3.87 10.03
N THR A 19 4.54 5.08 9.73
CA THR A 19 4.14 5.87 8.55
C THR A 19 5.33 6.40 7.78
N VAL A 20 5.10 6.76 6.53
CA VAL A 20 6.05 7.47 5.68
C VAL A 20 5.40 8.74 5.15
N SER A 21 6.16 9.83 5.07
CA SER A 21 5.69 11.13 4.54
C SER A 21 5.87 11.25 3.03
N ALA A 22 6.79 10.49 2.45
CA ALA A 22 7.04 10.45 1.01
C ALA A 22 7.36 9.01 0.58
N LEU A 23 6.97 8.66 -0.65
CA LEU A 23 7.33 7.36 -1.20
C LEU A 23 8.80 7.31 -1.62
N ASN A 24 9.43 6.16 -1.46
CA ASN A 24 10.81 5.90 -1.87
C ASN A 24 10.86 4.65 -2.78
N ALA A 25 12.07 4.27 -3.22
CA ALA A 25 12.28 3.15 -4.13
C ALA A 25 11.69 1.81 -3.64
N ASN A 26 11.58 1.59 -2.33
CA ASN A 26 11.05 0.35 -1.76
C ASN A 26 9.53 0.23 -1.90
N HIS A 27 8.83 1.36 -2.12
CA HIS A 27 7.37 1.40 -2.19
C HIS A 27 6.83 1.17 -3.60
N PHE A 28 7.69 1.23 -4.63
CA PHE A 28 7.27 0.98 -6.00
C PHE A 28 7.18 -0.52 -6.27
N PRO A 29 6.26 -0.96 -7.16
CA PRO A 29 6.09 -2.36 -7.49
C PRO A 29 7.41 -3.02 -7.93
N THR A 30 7.64 -4.25 -7.48
CA THR A 30 8.72 -5.09 -8.01
C THR A 30 8.41 -5.52 -9.45
N PRO A 31 9.38 -6.05 -10.21
CA PRO A 31 9.11 -6.60 -11.54
C PRO A 31 8.02 -7.67 -11.58
N SER A 32 7.92 -8.51 -10.53
CA SER A 32 6.84 -9.50 -10.40
C SER A 32 5.47 -8.86 -10.15
N GLN A 33 5.42 -7.74 -9.44
CA GLN A 33 4.19 -6.99 -9.21
C GLN A 33 3.78 -6.19 -10.46
N GLU A 34 4.73 -5.63 -11.22
CA GLU A 34 4.47 -5.02 -12.53
C GLU A 34 3.89 -6.04 -13.53
N GLU A 35 4.42 -7.26 -13.54
CA GLU A 35 3.85 -8.36 -14.34
C GLU A 35 2.41 -8.68 -13.91
N LEU A 36 2.15 -8.78 -12.61
CA LEU A 36 0.80 -8.99 -12.09
C LEU A 36 -0.16 -7.86 -12.51
N ILE A 37 0.28 -6.60 -12.41
CA ILE A 37 -0.47 -5.42 -12.88
C ILE A 37 -0.81 -5.58 -14.35
N SER A 38 0.19 -5.87 -15.19
CA SER A 38 0.03 -6.02 -16.64
C SER A 38 -0.96 -7.13 -16.99
N VAL A 39 -0.83 -8.31 -16.36
CA VAL A 39 -1.69 -9.47 -16.57
C VAL A 39 -3.14 -9.14 -16.22
N LEU A 40 -3.40 -8.58 -15.05
CA LEU A 40 -4.77 -8.29 -14.59
C LEU A 40 -5.44 -7.18 -15.42
N VAL A 41 -4.69 -6.13 -15.76
CA VAL A 41 -5.21 -5.02 -16.59
C VAL A 41 -5.48 -5.51 -18.01
N THR A 42 -4.60 -6.32 -18.58
CA THR A 42 -4.79 -6.89 -19.92
C THR A 42 -5.97 -7.85 -19.93
N ALA A 43 -6.08 -8.76 -18.95
CA ALA A 43 -7.22 -9.65 -18.83
C ALA A 43 -8.54 -8.87 -18.74
N TYR A 44 -8.56 -7.76 -17.98
CA TYR A 44 -9.72 -6.88 -17.90
C TYR A 44 -10.04 -6.21 -19.23
N SER A 45 -9.04 -5.65 -19.92
CA SER A 45 -9.23 -4.93 -21.19
C SER A 45 -9.66 -5.85 -22.34
N THR A 46 -9.22 -7.10 -22.34
CA THR A 46 -9.60 -8.09 -23.36
C THR A 46 -10.86 -8.88 -23.01
N SER A 47 -11.40 -8.74 -21.80
CA SER A 47 -12.57 -9.50 -21.35
C SER A 47 -13.81 -9.20 -22.21
N GLN A 48 -14.42 -10.26 -22.75
CA GLN A 48 -15.57 -10.15 -23.66
C GLN A 48 -16.90 -10.54 -23.01
N ASN A 49 -16.85 -11.28 -21.90
CA ASN A 49 -18.03 -11.79 -21.21
C ASN A 49 -17.97 -11.52 -19.69
N ILE A 50 -19.10 -11.79 -19.03
CA ILE A 50 -19.25 -11.53 -17.60
C ILE A 50 -18.44 -12.50 -16.73
N GLU A 51 -18.28 -13.75 -17.15
CA GLU A 51 -17.56 -14.80 -16.40
C GLU A 51 -16.06 -14.47 -16.29
N GLU A 52 -15.44 -14.01 -17.37
CA GLU A 52 -14.05 -13.52 -17.38
C GLU A 52 -13.88 -12.33 -16.43
N ARG A 53 -14.84 -11.39 -16.43
CA ARG A 53 -14.82 -10.23 -15.52
C ARG A 53 -15.02 -10.65 -14.07
N GLU A 54 -15.90 -11.60 -13.80
CA GLU A 54 -16.12 -12.13 -12.46
C GLU A 54 -14.86 -12.79 -11.91
N SER A 55 -14.14 -13.57 -12.73
CA SER A 55 -12.84 -14.16 -12.35
C SER A 55 -11.82 -13.10 -11.94
N ILE A 56 -11.71 -12.02 -12.72
CA ILE A 56 -10.82 -10.89 -12.39
C ILE A 56 -11.28 -10.20 -11.11
N CYS A 57 -12.58 -9.96 -10.94
CA CYS A 57 -13.14 -9.38 -9.71
C CYS A 57 -12.86 -10.25 -8.49
N CYS A 58 -12.94 -11.58 -8.61
CA CYS A 58 -12.54 -12.50 -7.55
C CYS A 58 -11.06 -12.34 -7.20
N LYS A 59 -10.18 -12.25 -8.21
CA LYS A 59 -8.75 -12.05 -7.96
C LYS A 59 -8.44 -10.71 -7.28
N LEU A 60 -9.14 -9.64 -7.65
CA LEU A 60 -9.02 -8.34 -6.99
C LEU A 60 -9.53 -8.37 -5.53
N LYS A 61 -10.58 -9.13 -5.25
CA LYS A 61 -11.07 -9.34 -3.88
C LYS A 61 -10.03 -10.09 -3.03
N GLU A 62 -9.40 -11.14 -3.58
CA GLU A 62 -8.31 -11.85 -2.89
C GLU A 62 -7.17 -10.89 -2.53
N LEU A 63 -6.69 -10.09 -3.48
CA LEU A 63 -5.62 -9.11 -3.22
C LEU A 63 -6.00 -8.08 -2.15
N ARG A 64 -7.25 -7.61 -2.15
CA ARG A 64 -7.77 -6.71 -1.11
C ARG A 64 -7.80 -7.39 0.25
N ASP A 65 -8.27 -8.62 0.32
CA ASP A 65 -8.43 -9.35 1.57
C ASP A 65 -7.05 -9.69 2.17
N GLU A 66 -6.07 -10.05 1.33
CA GLU A 66 -4.67 -10.17 1.73
C GLU A 66 -4.11 -8.85 2.30
N LEU A 67 -4.40 -7.71 1.66
CA LEU A 67 -3.99 -6.40 2.17
C LEU A 67 -4.61 -6.07 3.53
N ILE A 68 -5.91 -6.33 3.71
CA ILE A 68 -6.59 -6.11 5.00
C ILE A 68 -5.92 -6.96 6.09
N GLN A 69 -5.71 -8.25 5.82
CA GLN A 69 -5.07 -9.16 6.76
C GLN A 69 -3.63 -8.71 7.08
N GLN A 70 -2.86 -8.28 6.07
CA GLN A 70 -1.50 -7.77 6.31
C GLN A 70 -1.49 -6.50 7.14
N ARG A 71 -2.43 -5.57 6.90
CA ARG A 71 -2.55 -4.35 7.70
C ARG A 71 -2.78 -4.69 9.17
N GLU A 72 -3.72 -5.60 9.43
CA GLU A 72 -4.05 -6.05 10.78
C GLU A 72 -2.88 -6.77 11.46
N ASN A 73 -2.00 -7.41 10.69
CA ASN A 73 -0.81 -8.09 11.19
C ASN A 73 0.39 -7.17 11.42
N ILE A 74 0.45 -6.01 10.76
CA ILE A 74 1.62 -5.12 10.78
C ILE A 74 1.40 -3.92 11.70
N PHE A 75 0.18 -3.37 11.70
CA PHE A 75 -0.14 -2.15 12.40
C PHE A 75 -1.14 -2.40 13.52
N GLU A 76 -1.09 -1.55 14.54
CA GLU A 76 -2.09 -1.46 15.58
C GLU A 76 -2.35 -0.02 15.97
N PHE A 77 -3.52 0.23 16.54
CA PHE A 77 -3.90 1.54 17.04
C PHE A 77 -3.70 1.60 18.55
N VAL A 78 -3.24 2.75 19.03
CA VAL A 78 -3.08 3.07 20.44
C VAL A 78 -4.03 4.20 20.80
N HIS A 79 -4.64 4.11 21.98
CA HIS A 79 -5.64 5.07 22.48
C HIS A 79 -6.87 5.23 21.57
N GLU A 80 -7.36 4.12 21.02
CA GLU A 80 -8.63 4.09 20.30
C GLU A 80 -9.77 4.72 21.13
N GLY A 81 -10.60 5.55 20.49
CA GLY A 81 -11.71 6.26 21.14
C GLY A 81 -11.33 7.55 21.87
N THR A 82 -10.11 8.05 21.68
CA THR A 82 -9.63 9.34 22.22
C THR A 82 -9.17 10.28 21.11
N ASP A 83 -8.99 11.57 21.44
CA ASP A 83 -8.41 12.56 20.53
C ASP A 83 -6.91 12.31 20.26
N ASP A 84 -6.25 11.54 21.13
CA ASP A 84 -4.82 11.22 21.06
C ASP A 84 -4.56 9.84 20.42
N VAL A 85 -5.41 9.42 19.48
CA VAL A 85 -5.25 8.15 18.76
C VAL A 85 -4.07 8.21 17.78
N PHE A 86 -3.20 7.21 17.82
CA PHE A 86 -2.11 7.07 16.85
C PHE A 86 -1.88 5.61 16.46
N GLY A 87 -1.28 5.39 15.30
CA GLY A 87 -0.86 4.06 14.85
C GLY A 87 0.56 3.75 15.29
N ILE A 88 0.87 2.47 15.51
CA ILE A 88 2.22 1.95 15.70
C ILE A 88 2.41 0.66 14.89
N LEU A 89 3.66 0.25 14.72
CA LEU A 89 3.98 -1.11 14.26
C LEU A 89 3.76 -2.08 15.42
N ARG A 90 3.16 -3.23 15.14
CA ARG A 90 3.02 -4.30 16.13
C ARG A 90 4.37 -4.81 16.60
N GLU A 91 4.39 -5.41 17.79
CA GLU A 91 5.59 -6.05 18.33
C GLU A 91 6.19 -7.05 17.33
N GLY A 92 7.50 -6.95 17.11
CA GLY A 92 8.25 -7.79 16.17
C GLY A 92 8.13 -7.38 14.71
N LYS A 93 7.41 -6.30 14.38
CA LYS A 93 7.33 -5.73 13.03
C LYS A 93 8.32 -4.61 12.82
N THR A 94 8.74 -4.44 11.58
CA THR A 94 9.82 -3.54 11.18
C THR A 94 9.37 -2.58 10.08
N ALA A 95 10.17 -1.54 9.81
CA ALA A 95 10.00 -0.70 8.63
C ALA A 95 9.96 -1.51 7.31
N ASN A 96 10.64 -2.67 7.23
CA ASN A 96 10.56 -3.52 6.03
C ASN A 96 9.16 -4.13 5.85
N ASP A 97 8.51 -4.56 6.94
CA ASP A 97 7.13 -5.05 6.89
C ASP A 97 6.18 -3.93 6.42
N ARG A 98 6.35 -2.73 6.98
CA ARG A 98 5.61 -1.53 6.55
C ARG A 98 5.81 -1.24 5.07
N ASP A 99 7.05 -1.21 4.60
CA ASP A 99 7.38 -0.88 3.20
C ASP A 99 6.87 -1.96 2.24
N GLU A 100 6.91 -3.24 2.65
CA GLU A 100 6.29 -4.33 1.88
C GLU A 100 4.77 -4.15 1.76
N TYR A 101 4.09 -3.82 2.86
CA TYR A 101 2.66 -3.51 2.83
C TYR A 101 2.35 -2.32 1.93
N ILE A 102 3.11 -1.22 2.05
CA ILE A 102 2.93 -0.03 1.19
C ILE A 102 3.12 -0.40 -0.28
N ARG A 103 4.13 -1.21 -0.61
CA ARG A 103 4.37 -1.66 -1.99
C ARG A 103 3.23 -2.52 -2.55
N LYS A 104 2.64 -3.40 -1.74
CA LYS A 104 1.43 -4.16 -2.15
C LYS A 104 0.22 -3.24 -2.30
N LEU A 105 0.07 -2.24 -1.43
CA LEU A 105 -0.98 -1.23 -1.54
C LEU A 105 -0.81 -0.40 -2.83
N MET A 106 0.42 -0.02 -3.18
CA MET A 106 0.75 0.66 -4.44
C MET A 106 0.43 -0.22 -5.66
N THR A 107 0.74 -1.51 -5.59
CA THR A 107 0.38 -2.48 -6.64
C THR A 107 -1.13 -2.54 -6.84
N PHE A 108 -1.91 -2.67 -5.76
CA PHE A 108 -3.37 -2.70 -5.82
C PHE A 108 -3.96 -1.39 -6.36
N HIS A 109 -3.43 -0.25 -5.92
CA HIS A 109 -3.81 1.07 -6.43
C HIS A 109 -3.56 1.18 -7.95
N ALA A 110 -2.38 0.77 -8.42
CA ALA A 110 -2.02 0.82 -9.83
C ALA A 110 -2.97 -0.02 -10.71
N ILE A 111 -3.38 -1.20 -10.24
CA ILE A 111 -4.38 -2.03 -10.92
C ILE A 111 -5.71 -1.28 -11.04
N GLY A 112 -6.18 -0.70 -9.93
CA GLY A 112 -7.44 0.05 -9.88
C GLY A 112 -7.48 1.22 -10.86
N GLU A 113 -6.43 2.04 -10.86
CA GLU A 113 -6.33 3.20 -11.76
C GLU A 113 -6.27 2.80 -13.23
N LYS A 114 -5.48 1.76 -13.58
CA LYS A 114 -5.40 1.29 -14.96
C LYS A 114 -6.72 0.67 -15.45
N ILE A 115 -7.41 -0.10 -14.61
CA ILE A 115 -8.75 -0.65 -14.92
C ILE A 115 -9.77 0.48 -15.13
N LYS A 116 -9.73 1.51 -14.28
CA LYS A 116 -10.59 2.70 -14.42
C LYS A 116 -10.34 3.41 -15.75
N GLN A 117 -9.09 3.61 -16.14
CA GLN A 117 -8.73 4.22 -17.43
C GLN A 117 -9.23 3.40 -18.63
N VAL A 118 -9.06 2.07 -18.59
CA VAL A 118 -9.61 1.17 -19.63
C VAL A 118 -11.12 1.35 -19.75
N ARG A 119 -11.83 1.46 -18.63
CA ARG A 119 -13.29 1.67 -18.61
C ARG A 119 -13.69 3.05 -19.16
N GLU A 120 -12.89 4.07 -18.93
CA GLU A 120 -13.11 5.44 -19.39
C GLU A 120 -12.67 5.66 -20.85
N GLY A 121 -12.12 4.63 -21.52
CA GLY A 121 -11.68 4.69 -22.91
C GLY A 121 -10.29 5.31 -23.11
N GLY A 122 -9.49 5.44 -22.04
CA GLY A 122 -8.10 5.90 -22.09
C GLY A 122 -7.10 4.77 -22.39
N ASP A 123 -5.90 5.14 -22.88
CA ASP A 123 -4.79 4.20 -23.05
C ASP A 123 -4.01 4.06 -21.73
N TYR A 124 -4.01 2.85 -21.14
CA TYR A 124 -3.40 2.55 -19.83
C TYR A 124 -1.87 2.38 -19.88
N LYS A 125 -1.27 2.50 -21.07
CA LYS A 125 0.16 2.29 -21.32
C LYS A 125 1.06 3.41 -20.79
N ASN A 126 0.52 4.56 -20.36
CA ASN A 126 1.29 5.73 -19.94
C ASN A 126 1.15 6.09 -18.44
N VAL A 127 0.80 5.14 -17.56
CA VAL A 127 0.72 5.44 -16.12
C VAL A 127 2.12 5.46 -15.52
N GLU A 128 2.70 6.65 -15.42
CA GLU A 128 3.77 6.91 -14.46
C GLU A 128 3.14 7.05 -13.06
N LEU A 129 3.66 6.32 -12.08
CA LEU A 129 3.25 6.42 -10.67
C LEU A 129 3.77 7.71 -10.01
N THR A 130 3.81 8.83 -10.74
CA THR A 130 4.56 10.05 -10.40
C THR A 130 3.75 11.17 -9.75
N SER A 131 2.44 11.02 -9.54
CA SER A 131 1.63 12.06 -8.89
C SER A 131 1.14 11.63 -7.51
N PHE A 132 1.87 12.09 -6.49
CA PHE A 132 1.35 12.46 -5.16
C PHE A 132 1.65 13.94 -4.93
#